data_AF-A0A0F7PMT8-F1
#
_entry.id   AF-A0A0F7PMT8-F1
#
_cell.length_a   1.000
_cell.length_b   1.000
_cell.length_c   1.000
_cell.angle_alpha   90.00
_cell.angle_beta   90.00
_cell.angle_gamma   90.00
#
_symmetry.space_group_name_H-M   'P 1'
#
loop_
_entity.id
_entity.type
_entity.pdbx_description
1 polymer ?
#
loop_
_entity_poly.entity_id
_entity_poly.type
_entity_poly.pdbx_seq_one_letter_code
_entity_poly.pdbx_strand_id
1 'polypeptide(L)'
;MALSNAERQRRHTKRKREAQKAPGDAVSNLASRPFSEFYADDANVEDFEIPLLIASIPIPDFYHDGPAEFADELKFSELPDASNSLQRAEMTVACLIDAASGLAALINKHKREEIDAQLQLHANSQPIDPVAAKAKEADIARLKKMLARLDKQVRWSFPQWKVTGD
;
A
#
# COMPACT_ATOMS: atom_id res chain seq x y z
N MET A 1 23.49 -47.05 -12.04
CA MET A 1 24.04 -46.62 -10.73
C MET A 1 22.99 -45.82 -10.00
N ALA A 2 22.71 -46.17 -8.74
CA ALA A 2 21.73 -45.44 -7.93
C ALA A 2 22.29 -44.05 -7.58
N LEU A 3 21.52 -42.99 -7.85
CA LEU A 3 21.87 -41.61 -7.50
C LEU A 3 22.21 -41.51 -6.01
N SER A 4 23.34 -40.88 -5.71
CA SER A 4 23.77 -40.58 -4.34
C SER A 4 22.73 -39.70 -3.63
N ASN A 5 22.59 -39.85 -2.31
CA ASN A 5 21.68 -39.02 -1.52
C ASN A 5 21.97 -37.51 -1.70
N ALA A 6 23.24 -37.13 -1.88
CA ALA A 6 23.64 -35.75 -2.14
C ALA A 6 23.16 -35.24 -3.51
N GLU A 7 23.12 -36.11 -4.53
CA GLU A 7 22.64 -35.78 -5.87
C GLU A 7 21.10 -35.71 -5.92
N ARG A 8 20.41 -36.54 -5.13
CA ARG A 8 18.94 -36.41 -4.95
C ARG A 8 18.58 -35.11 -4.25
N GLN A 9 19.31 -34.72 -3.20
CA GLN A 9 19.10 -33.46 -2.51
C GLN A 9 19.31 -32.28 -3.46
N ARG A 10 20.42 -32.25 -4.20
CA ARG A 10 20.71 -31.21 -5.20
C ARG A 10 19.65 -31.14 -6.30
N ARG A 11 19.18 -32.29 -6.81
CA ARG A 11 18.09 -32.34 -7.80
C ARG A 11 16.75 -31.89 -7.23
N HIS A 12 16.46 -32.17 -5.97
CA HIS A 12 15.24 -31.71 -5.30
C HIS A 12 15.27 -30.19 -5.08
N THR A 13 16.40 -29.65 -4.61
CA THR A 13 16.59 -28.19 -4.47
C THR A 13 16.55 -27.50 -5.82
N LYS A 14 17.14 -28.09 -6.86
CA LYS A 14 17.09 -27.58 -8.23
C LYS A 14 15.66 -27.61 -8.81
N ARG A 15 14.90 -28.68 -8.60
CA ARG A 15 13.49 -28.79 -9.00
C ARG A 15 12.59 -27.81 -8.25
N LYS A 16 12.82 -27.56 -6.95
CA LYS A 16 12.13 -26.50 -6.20
C LYS A 16 12.44 -25.12 -6.78
N ARG A 17 13.72 -24.83 -7.05
CA ARG A 17 14.14 -23.57 -7.70
C ARG A 17 13.56 -23.41 -9.12
N GLU A 18 13.46 -24.49 -9.88
CA GLU A 18 12.86 -24.48 -11.22
C GLU A 18 11.33 -24.35 -11.18
N ALA A 19 10.66 -24.91 -10.17
CA ALA A 19 9.22 -24.76 -9.96
C ALA A 19 8.82 -23.37 -9.40
N GLN A 20 9.73 -22.69 -8.70
CA GLN A 20 9.53 -21.32 -8.18
C GLN A 20 9.76 -20.23 -9.24
N LYS A 21 10.30 -20.57 -10.42
CA LYS A 21 10.33 -19.68 -11.58
C LYS A 21 8.94 -19.60 -12.22
N ALA A 22 7.98 -19.04 -11.50
CA ALA A 22 6.70 -18.66 -12.08
C ALA A 22 6.91 -17.52 -13.09
N PRO A 23 6.17 -17.49 -14.20
CA PRO A 23 6.24 -16.39 -15.16
C PRO A 23 5.53 -15.17 -14.57
N GLY A 24 6.27 -14.13 -14.18
CA GLY A 24 5.65 -12.89 -13.69
C GLY A 24 6.57 -11.69 -13.68
N ASP A 25 7.79 -11.86 -13.17
CA ASP A 25 8.79 -10.78 -13.14
C ASP A 25 10.00 -11.16 -14.01
N ALA A 26 10.39 -10.27 -14.93
CA ALA A 26 11.53 -10.45 -15.83
C ALA A 26 12.82 -10.77 -15.06
N VAL A 27 12.93 -10.28 -13.82
CA VAL A 27 14.10 -10.48 -12.95
C VAL A 27 14.10 -11.85 -12.28
N SER A 28 12.96 -12.57 -12.24
CA SER A 28 12.87 -13.91 -11.61
C SER A 28 13.86 -14.93 -12.22
N ASN A 29 14.22 -14.76 -13.50
CA ASN A 29 15.21 -15.61 -14.17
C ASN A 29 16.67 -15.27 -13.82
N LEU A 30 16.91 -14.05 -13.33
CA LEU A 30 18.22 -13.50 -12.98
C LEU A 30 18.52 -13.66 -11.48
N ALA A 31 17.49 -13.83 -10.65
CA ALA A 31 17.62 -13.94 -9.20
C ALA A 31 18.51 -15.13 -8.79
N SER A 32 19.58 -14.85 -8.03
CA SER A 32 20.50 -15.86 -7.50
C SER A 32 19.99 -16.54 -6.23
N ARG A 33 19.06 -15.88 -5.51
CA ARG A 33 18.37 -16.36 -4.31
C ARG A 33 16.91 -15.88 -4.27
N PRO A 34 16.01 -16.56 -3.53
CA PRO A 34 14.64 -16.09 -3.29
C PRO A 34 14.59 -14.74 -2.57
N PHE A 35 13.50 -13.99 -2.76
CA PHE A 35 13.30 -12.73 -2.05
C PHE A 35 13.18 -12.90 -0.53
N SER A 36 12.60 -14.00 -0.06
CA SER A 36 12.54 -14.30 1.39
C SER A 36 13.91 -14.37 2.06
N GLU A 37 14.94 -14.87 1.36
CA GLU A 37 16.32 -14.87 1.86
C GLU A 37 16.93 -13.47 1.81
N PHE A 38 16.61 -12.68 0.79
CA PHE A 38 17.05 -11.29 0.73
C PHE A 38 16.44 -10.44 1.85
N TYR A 39 15.13 -10.58 2.04
CA TYR A 39 14.35 -9.88 3.07
C TYR A 39 14.90 -10.17 4.47
N ALA A 40 15.22 -11.42 4.80
CA ALA A 40 15.74 -11.77 6.12
C ALA A 40 17.12 -11.17 6.44
N ASP A 41 17.91 -10.83 5.42
CA ASP A 41 19.29 -10.33 5.58
C ASP A 41 19.40 -8.80 5.47
N ASP A 42 18.38 -8.11 4.94
CA ASP A 42 18.47 -6.67 4.63
C ASP A 42 18.22 -5.82 5.87
N ALA A 43 19.19 -4.95 6.21
CA ALA A 43 19.11 -4.11 7.39
C ALA A 43 18.06 -2.99 7.29
N ASN A 44 17.51 -2.70 6.10
CA ASN A 44 16.53 -1.64 5.88
C ASN A 44 15.08 -2.15 5.93
N VAL A 45 14.86 -3.40 6.35
CA VAL A 45 13.51 -3.94 6.60
C VAL A 45 12.72 -3.05 7.58
N GLU A 46 13.39 -2.49 8.59
CA GLU A 46 12.74 -1.62 9.57
C GLU A 46 12.10 -0.36 8.96
N ASP A 47 12.62 0.13 7.83
CA ASP A 47 12.09 1.33 7.17
C ASP A 47 10.65 1.16 6.67
N PHE A 48 10.24 -0.07 6.35
CA PHE A 48 8.86 -0.36 5.99
C PHE A 48 8.05 -0.88 7.19
N GLU A 49 8.66 -1.63 8.12
CA GLU A 49 7.96 -2.19 9.28
C GLU A 49 7.49 -1.11 10.24
N ILE A 50 8.33 -0.10 10.52
CA ILE A 50 8.02 0.97 11.48
C ILE A 50 6.74 1.75 11.08
N PRO A 51 6.57 2.24 9.84
CA PRO A 51 5.33 2.90 9.43
C PRO A 51 4.08 2.03 9.61
N LEU A 52 4.17 0.72 9.35
CA LEU A 52 3.05 -0.20 9.53
C LEU A 52 2.69 -0.35 11.02
N LEU A 53 3.69 -0.49 11.89
CA LEU A 53 3.48 -0.54 13.34
C LEU A 53 2.84 0.74 13.87
N ILE A 54 3.30 1.91 13.40
CA ILE A 54 2.70 3.21 13.76
C ILE A 54 1.22 3.26 13.31
N ALA A 55 0.92 2.72 12.13
CA ALA A 55 -0.44 2.61 11.61
C ALA A 55 -1.25 1.47 12.26
N SER A 56 -0.67 0.70 13.19
CA SER A 56 -1.25 -0.50 13.80
C SER A 56 -1.68 -1.56 12.75
N ILE A 57 -0.96 -1.63 11.64
CA ILE A 57 -1.14 -2.62 10.58
C ILE A 57 -0.17 -3.79 10.86
N PRO A 58 -0.65 -5.04 10.91
CA PRO A 58 0.22 -6.21 11.04
C PRO A 58 1.28 -6.25 9.94
N ILE A 59 2.53 -6.51 10.32
CA ILE A 59 3.63 -6.65 9.36
C ILE A 59 3.39 -7.92 8.52
N PRO A 60 3.35 -7.81 7.19
CA PRO A 60 3.25 -8.97 6.32
C PRO A 60 4.48 -9.87 6.43
N ASP A 61 4.27 -11.19 6.53
CA ASP A 61 5.36 -12.15 6.56
C ASP A 61 5.93 -12.36 5.15
N PHE A 62 7.24 -12.15 4.99
CA PHE A 62 8.01 -12.47 3.79
C PHE A 62 9.14 -13.49 4.01
N TYR A 63 9.26 -14.08 5.21
CA TYR A 63 10.29 -15.07 5.54
C TYR A 63 10.08 -16.43 4.86
N HIS A 64 8.91 -16.62 4.24
CA HIS A 64 8.54 -17.84 3.53
C HIS A 64 8.23 -17.58 2.06
N ASP A 65 8.75 -18.43 1.18
CA ASP A 65 8.64 -18.30 -0.28
C ASP A 65 7.43 -19.03 -0.88
N GLY A 66 6.33 -19.08 -0.13
CA GLY A 66 5.07 -19.71 -0.54
C GLY A 66 4.12 -18.75 -1.27
N PRO A 67 2.98 -19.27 -1.76
CA PRO A 67 1.95 -18.45 -2.37
C PRO A 67 1.26 -17.53 -1.35
N ALA A 68 0.54 -16.52 -1.84
CA ALA A 68 -0.34 -15.71 -1.02
C ALA A 68 -1.50 -16.56 -0.49
N GLU A 69 -1.80 -16.35 0.79
CA GLU A 69 -2.99 -16.87 1.44
C GLU A 69 -3.96 -15.72 1.66
N PHE A 70 -5.21 -15.93 1.28
CA PHE A 70 -6.25 -14.93 1.38
C PHE A 70 -7.30 -15.37 2.37
N ALA A 71 -7.91 -14.39 3.04
CA ALA A 71 -8.99 -14.63 3.97
C ALA A 71 -10.19 -15.27 3.26
N ASP A 72 -10.95 -16.09 3.98
CA ASP A 72 -12.07 -16.86 3.44
C ASP A 72 -13.15 -15.98 2.81
N GLU A 73 -13.30 -14.75 3.32
CA GLU A 73 -14.21 -13.72 2.83
C GLU A 73 -13.91 -13.30 1.39
N LEU A 74 -12.68 -13.51 0.92
CA LEU A 74 -12.23 -13.12 -0.40
C LEU A 74 -12.31 -14.27 -1.43
N LYS A 75 -12.77 -15.46 -1.05
CA LYS A 75 -12.80 -16.66 -1.92
C LYS A 75 -13.53 -16.50 -3.25
N PHE A 76 -14.48 -15.57 -3.33
CA PHE A 76 -15.25 -15.29 -4.56
C PHE A 76 -14.75 -14.05 -5.32
N SER A 77 -13.67 -13.44 -4.86
CA SER A 77 -13.06 -12.28 -5.52
C SER A 77 -12.06 -12.72 -6.58
N GLU A 78 -11.86 -11.89 -7.59
CA GLU A 78 -10.70 -12.04 -8.49
C GLU A 78 -9.44 -11.65 -7.71
N LEU A 79 -8.70 -12.65 -7.27
CA LEU A 79 -7.50 -12.47 -6.48
C LEU A 79 -6.25 -12.48 -7.36
N PRO A 80 -5.29 -11.57 -7.09
CA PRO A 80 -4.02 -11.58 -7.79
C PRO A 80 -3.27 -12.89 -7.53
N ASP A 81 -2.62 -13.41 -8.57
CA ASP A 81 -1.73 -14.57 -8.44
C ASP A 81 -0.38 -14.10 -7.88
N ALA A 82 -0.08 -14.52 -6.66
CA ALA A 82 1.20 -14.30 -6.01
C ALA A 82 1.71 -15.64 -5.49
N SER A 83 2.66 -16.22 -6.21
CA SER A 83 3.14 -17.59 -6.01
C SER A 83 4.38 -17.71 -5.12
N ASN A 84 5.05 -16.58 -4.85
CA ASN A 84 6.30 -16.52 -4.09
C ASN A 84 6.41 -15.22 -3.27
N SER A 85 7.44 -15.13 -2.41
CA SER A 85 7.64 -14.01 -1.48
C SER A 85 7.77 -12.65 -2.17
N LEU A 86 8.41 -12.58 -3.35
CA LEU A 86 8.56 -11.35 -4.12
C LEU A 86 7.20 -10.84 -4.62
N GLN A 87 6.45 -11.71 -5.28
CA GLN A 87 5.12 -11.37 -5.81
C GLN A 87 4.16 -10.97 -4.69
N ARG A 88 4.26 -11.61 -3.51
CA ARG A 88 3.50 -11.16 -2.34
C ARG A 88 3.90 -9.76 -1.92
N ALA A 89 5.19 -9.44 -1.86
CA ALA A 89 5.66 -8.10 -1.50
C ALA A 89 5.19 -7.03 -2.50
N GLU A 90 5.29 -7.30 -3.81
CA GLU A 90 4.79 -6.40 -4.84
C GLU A 90 3.28 -6.17 -4.76
N MET A 91 2.52 -7.24 -4.48
CA MET A 91 1.07 -7.20 -4.24
C MET A 91 0.75 -6.38 -2.99
N THR A 92 1.46 -6.60 -1.88
CA THR A 92 1.31 -5.84 -0.64
C THR A 92 1.50 -4.34 -0.88
N VAL A 93 2.53 -3.92 -1.63
CA VAL A 93 2.74 -2.50 -1.96
C VAL A 93 1.54 -1.94 -2.72
N ALA A 94 1.01 -2.66 -3.72
CA ALA A 94 -0.17 -2.22 -4.46
C ALA A 94 -1.39 -2.06 -3.54
N CYS A 95 -1.68 -3.06 -2.69
CA CYS A 95 -2.80 -2.99 -1.75
C CYS A 95 -2.65 -1.84 -0.73
N LEU A 96 -1.45 -1.55 -0.25
CA LEU A 96 -1.21 -0.44 0.68
C LEU A 96 -1.42 0.92 0.01
N ILE A 97 -1.01 1.07 -1.25
CA ILE A 97 -1.26 2.29 -2.03
C ILE A 97 -2.77 2.50 -2.24
N ASP A 98 -3.50 1.45 -2.59
CA ASP A 98 -4.95 1.51 -2.77
C ASP A 98 -5.67 1.86 -1.46
N ALA A 99 -5.27 1.21 -0.35
CA ALA A 99 -5.81 1.47 0.97
C ALA A 99 -5.54 2.91 1.43
N ALA A 100 -4.30 3.40 1.27
CA ALA A 100 -3.94 4.77 1.61
C ALA A 100 -4.73 5.80 0.76
N SER A 101 -4.91 5.51 -0.53
CA SER A 101 -5.69 6.35 -1.45
C SER A 101 -7.16 6.40 -1.05
N GLY A 102 -7.77 5.25 -0.74
CA GLY A 102 -9.15 5.15 -0.29
C GLY A 102 -9.39 5.88 1.03
N LEU A 103 -8.52 5.69 2.02
CA LEU A 103 -8.62 6.37 3.32
C LEU A 103 -8.43 7.88 3.18
N ALA A 104 -7.48 8.34 2.36
CA ALA A 104 -7.28 9.76 2.08
C ALA A 104 -8.53 10.40 1.45
N ALA A 105 -9.19 9.70 0.52
CA ALA A 105 -10.43 10.15 -0.09
C ALA A 105 -11.57 10.28 0.94
N LEU A 106 -11.72 9.31 1.85
CA LEU A 106 -12.71 9.36 2.94
C LEU A 106 -12.44 10.53 3.91
N ILE A 107 -11.19 10.70 4.35
CA ILE A 107 -10.79 11.81 5.21
C ILE A 107 -11.06 13.15 4.53
N ASN A 108 -10.75 13.26 3.23
CA ASN A 108 -11.01 14.48 2.46
C ASN A 108 -12.51 14.77 2.40
N LYS A 109 -13.32 13.78 2.01
CA LYS A 109 -14.78 13.90 1.94
C LYS A 109 -15.37 14.38 3.28
N HIS A 110 -15.02 13.71 4.39
CA HIS A 110 -15.49 14.09 5.71
C HIS A 110 -15.13 15.54 6.05
N LYS A 111 -13.86 15.94 5.86
CA LYS A 111 -13.43 17.33 6.12
C LYS A 111 -14.17 18.36 5.27
N ARG A 112 -14.47 18.04 4.01
CA ARG A 112 -15.24 18.93 3.13
C ARG A 112 -16.67 19.08 3.62
N GLU A 113 -17.34 17.97 3.95
CA GLU A 113 -18.72 17.96 4.46
C GLU A 113 -18.84 18.83 5.72
N GLU A 114 -17.90 18.73 6.65
CA GLU A 114 -17.85 19.58 7.85
C GLU A 114 -17.67 21.07 7.50
N ILE A 115 -16.76 21.41 6.57
CA ILE A 115 -16.54 22.80 6.17
C ILE A 115 -17.77 23.37 5.44
N ASP A 116 -18.39 22.59 4.56
CA ASP A 116 -19.58 22.99 3.82
C ASP A 116 -20.77 23.19 4.78
N ALA A 117 -20.93 22.32 5.78
CA ALA A 117 -21.93 22.50 6.84
C ALA A 117 -21.72 23.82 7.61
N GLN A 118 -20.47 24.14 7.98
CA GLN A 118 -20.16 25.42 8.65
C GLN A 118 -20.42 26.63 7.74
N LEU A 119 -20.11 26.53 6.45
CA LEU A 119 -20.44 27.59 5.48
C LEU A 119 -21.94 27.83 5.37
N GLN A 120 -22.78 26.78 5.42
CA GLN A 120 -24.23 26.90 5.43
C GLN A 120 -24.75 27.57 6.71
N LEU A 121 -24.17 27.23 7.87
CA LEU A 121 -24.49 27.92 9.13
C LEU A 121 -24.18 29.41 9.08
N HIS A 122 -23.03 29.78 8.49
CA HIS A 122 -22.74 31.17 8.22
C HIS A 122 -23.72 31.79 7.21
N ALA A 123 -24.09 31.11 6.13
CA ALA A 123 -25.06 31.64 5.17
C ALA A 123 -26.41 32.01 5.82
N ASN A 124 -26.87 31.20 6.79
CA ASN A 124 -28.18 31.34 7.41
C ASN A 124 -28.21 32.25 8.66
N SER A 125 -27.05 32.62 9.22
CA SER A 125 -26.97 33.47 10.41
C SER A 125 -26.86 34.95 10.06
N GLN A 126 -27.59 35.82 10.74
CA GLN A 126 -27.48 37.28 10.58
C GLN A 126 -26.57 37.85 11.67
N PRO A 127 -25.56 38.68 11.32
CA PRO A 127 -24.72 39.32 12.31
C PRO A 127 -25.51 40.36 13.11
N ILE A 128 -25.25 40.42 14.41
CA ILE A 128 -25.96 41.29 15.37
C ILE A 128 -25.38 42.72 15.35
N ASP A 129 -24.11 42.86 14.95
CA ASP A 129 -23.41 44.15 14.85
C ASP A 129 -22.34 44.14 13.73
N PRO A 130 -21.72 45.30 13.41
CA PRO A 130 -20.69 45.39 12.38
C PRO A 130 -19.39 44.62 12.69
N VAL A 131 -19.09 44.35 13.96
CA VAL A 131 -17.90 43.59 14.36
C VAL A 131 -18.12 42.11 14.08
N ALA A 132 -19.29 41.58 14.44
CA ALA A 132 -19.74 40.24 14.13
C ALA A 132 -19.84 40.00 12.62
N ALA A 133 -20.25 41.01 11.85
CA ALA A 133 -20.27 40.94 10.39
C ALA A 133 -18.86 40.71 9.80
N LYS A 134 -17.86 41.50 10.25
CA LYS A 134 -16.48 41.35 9.79
C LYS A 134 -15.86 40.01 10.20
N ALA A 135 -16.12 39.56 11.43
CA ALA A 135 -15.64 38.26 11.91
C ALA A 135 -16.19 37.11 11.05
N LYS A 136 -17.50 37.16 10.76
CA LYS A 136 -18.17 36.19 9.89
C LYS A 136 -17.56 36.15 8.48
N GLU A 137 -17.30 37.30 7.87
CA GLU A 137 -16.68 37.37 6.54
C GLU A 137 -15.27 36.76 6.53
N ALA A 138 -14.47 37.05 7.56
CA ALA A 138 -13.13 36.49 7.71
C ALA A 138 -13.17 34.96 7.86
N ASP A 139 -14.11 34.42 8.63
CA ASP A 139 -14.29 32.98 8.79
C ASP A 139 -14.73 32.31 7.49
N ILE A 140 -15.69 32.88 6.75
CA ILE A 140 -16.08 32.36 5.42
C ILE A 140 -14.87 32.32 4.48
N ALA A 141 -14.05 33.37 4.45
CA ALA A 141 -12.84 33.40 3.62
C ALA A 141 -11.83 32.32 4.04
N ARG A 142 -11.65 32.11 5.35
CA ARG A 142 -10.79 31.04 5.90
C ARG A 142 -11.29 29.66 5.49
N LEU A 143 -12.59 29.38 5.62
CA LEU A 143 -13.20 28.10 5.25
C LEU A 143 -13.07 27.82 3.75
N LYS A 144 -13.34 28.80 2.89
CA LYS A 144 -13.13 28.67 1.43
C LYS A 144 -11.67 28.37 1.08
N LYS A 145 -10.72 28.99 1.79
CA LYS A 145 -9.29 28.69 1.62
C LYS A 145 -8.93 27.27 2.05
N MET A 146 -9.60 26.73 3.08
CA MET A 146 -9.42 25.33 3.48
C MET A 146 -9.93 24.36 2.42
N LEU A 147 -11.11 24.61 1.83
CA LEU A 147 -11.62 23.82 0.70
C LEU A 147 -10.65 23.81 -0.47
N ALA A 148 -10.15 24.99 -0.87
CA ALA A 148 -9.17 25.11 -1.95
C ALA A 148 -7.84 24.37 -1.68
N ARG A 149 -7.49 24.13 -0.41
CA ARG A 149 -6.36 23.27 -0.05
C ARG A 149 -6.72 21.79 -0.16
N LEU A 150 -7.94 21.40 0.20
CA LEU A 150 -8.43 20.03 0.06
C LEU A 150 -8.64 19.61 -1.40
N ASP A 151 -8.76 20.56 -2.33
CA ASP A 151 -8.77 20.28 -3.77
C ASP A 151 -7.40 19.87 -4.34
N LYS A 152 -6.32 20.07 -3.56
CA LYS A 152 -4.96 19.75 -4.00
C LYS A 152 -4.64 18.28 -3.78
N GLN A 153 -4.05 17.66 -4.79
CA GLN A 153 -3.51 16.30 -4.70
C GLN A 153 -2.16 16.29 -3.98
N VAL A 154 -1.95 15.31 -3.12
CA VAL A 154 -0.63 14.96 -2.59
C VAL A 154 -0.03 13.88 -3.48
N ARG A 155 1.20 14.10 -3.96
CA ARG A 155 1.90 13.15 -4.84
C ARG A 155 3.04 12.49 -4.09
N TRP A 156 3.09 11.17 -4.13
CA TRP A 156 4.17 10.36 -3.62
C TRP A 156 4.89 9.68 -4.78
N SER A 157 6.23 9.70 -4.74
CA SER A 157 7.07 8.97 -5.68
C SER A 157 7.59 7.70 -5.01
N PHE A 158 7.48 6.57 -5.70
CA PHE A 158 7.99 5.29 -5.24
C PHE A 158 9.13 4.84 -6.16
N PRO A 159 10.16 4.13 -5.65
CA PRO A 159 11.11 3.41 -6.50
C PRO A 159 10.35 2.44 -7.41
N GLN A 160 10.75 2.26 -8.67
CA GLN A 160 10.10 1.27 -9.54
C GLN A 160 10.32 -0.13 -8.96
N TRP A 161 9.24 -0.83 -8.60
CA TRP A 161 9.31 -2.16 -7.96
C TRP A 161 8.79 -3.30 -8.83
N LYS A 162 8.15 -3.00 -9.97
CA LYS A 162 7.69 -3.98 -10.96
C LYS A 162 8.47 -3.83 -12.25
N VAL A 163 8.93 -4.94 -12.82
CA VAL A 163 9.54 -4.96 -14.16
C VAL A 163 8.75 -5.91 -15.05
N THR A 164 7.90 -5.36 -15.91
CA THR A 164 7.28 -6.14 -16.99
C THR A 164 8.21 -6.13 -18.20
N GLY A 165 8.46 -7.30 -18.78
CA GLY A 165 9.44 -7.45 -19.87
C GLY A 165 9.05 -6.73 -21.16
N ASP A 166 10.05 -6.16 -21.82
CA ASP A 166 10.05 -5.88 -23.27
C ASP A 166 10.37 -7.15 -24.06
#